data_AF-A0A1X1WZD6-F1
#
_entry.id   AF-A0A1X1WZD6-F1
#
_cell.length_a   1.000
_cell.length_b   1.000
_cell.length_c   1.000
_cell.angle_alpha   90.00
_cell.angle_beta   90.00
_cell.angle_gamma   90.00
#
_symmetry.space_group_name_H-M   'P 1'
#
loop_
_entity.id
_entity.type
_entity.pdbx_description
1 polymer ?
#
loop_
_entity_poly.entity_id
_entity_poly.type
_entity_poly.pdbx_seq_one_letter_code
_entity_poly.pdbx_strand_id
1 'polypeptide(L)'
;MVSFPMLPPEINSLRMFSGAGSAPMLDAAAAWNGLADELGAAADSFSSVTSGLTAQAWQGPAAAAMTAAAAPYSGWLSAASATAAGAAAQAQAVVGAFEAAQAATVHPLLVEANRSAFVQLVRSNFLGIFGPAIAAFESDYEAMWAADVAAMTGYHASAAAAAAGLNPFEALLQALPFNIGIGNKPGSNGNIGNGNNGNANIGSGNTGSGNLGGGNGRVGLSSNGNIGSGNQGNNNFGSGNRGNDNIGFGNLGNPLTSANPGANFGAGNFGNGNFGIGNHGDLNVGAGNTGNGNVGFGLTGNKLVGVGGAYFDSVTRQFVFNGLNSGTGNIGFGNSGTGNIGFFNSGDGNVGIFNSGFNQIPADLGKIQGIGIGQSGFGNIGLGNSGNGNFGVGNSGALDTGFFNAGQVNTGWGNGGGTSLGGNTGFWNSGNTNTGWGNSGSTNTGLWNFGSLNTGVGSVTDQPGPNSGFGNTGTGSSGFFNTASGGTLFDGRSSGFFNSASGGSIGNGQLSGFFNTAVTSAASPNTANLVTGLLNTGNRVAGLFSIVSLLRQLAA
;
A
#
# COMPACT_ATOMS: atom_id res chain seq x y z
N MET A 1 -25.60 42.76 48.53
CA MET A 1 -25.53 44.13 49.07
C MET A 1 -26.92 44.55 49.52
N VAL A 2 -27.03 45.31 50.60
CA VAL A 2 -28.30 45.92 51.03
C VAL A 2 -28.69 46.99 49.99
N SER A 3 -29.92 46.96 49.47
CA SER A 3 -30.40 47.90 48.45
C SER A 3 -30.65 49.29 49.06
N PHE A 4 -30.52 50.37 48.27
CA PHE A 4 -30.69 51.75 48.75
C PHE A 4 -32.00 52.03 49.50
N PRO A 5 -33.16 51.45 49.10
CA PRO A 5 -34.41 51.59 49.86
C PRO A 5 -34.34 51.04 51.29
N MET A 6 -33.45 50.09 51.56
CA MET A 6 -33.34 49.48 52.90
C MET A 6 -32.43 50.29 53.85
N LEU A 7 -31.96 51.47 53.43
CA LEU A 7 -31.07 52.34 54.19
C LEU A 7 -31.78 53.65 54.55
N PRO A 8 -31.59 54.20 55.76
CA PRO A 8 -32.15 55.48 56.14
C PRO A 8 -31.42 56.64 55.45
N PRO A 9 -32.04 57.83 55.35
CA PRO A 9 -31.46 59.01 54.68
C PRO A 9 -30.11 59.40 55.26
N GLU A 10 -29.85 59.26 56.56
CA GLU A 10 -28.54 59.55 57.16
C GLU A 10 -27.41 58.77 56.48
N ILE A 11 -27.66 57.52 56.08
CA ILE A 11 -26.66 56.66 55.47
C ILE A 11 -26.53 56.93 53.97
N ASN A 12 -27.65 57.09 53.25
CA ASN A 12 -27.61 57.38 51.81
C ASN A 12 -27.00 58.77 51.55
N SER A 13 -27.45 59.79 52.29
CA SER A 13 -26.86 61.14 52.28
C SER A 13 -25.37 61.10 52.60
N LEU A 14 -24.96 60.52 53.74
CA LEU A 14 -23.55 60.53 54.14
C LEU A 14 -22.64 59.84 53.13
N ARG A 15 -23.09 58.74 52.50
CA ARG A 15 -22.32 58.04 51.45
C ARG A 15 -22.04 58.92 50.24
N MET A 16 -22.99 59.75 49.83
CA MET A 16 -22.84 60.64 48.67
C MET A 16 -21.98 61.88 48.97
N PHE A 17 -22.02 62.40 50.19
CA PHE A 17 -21.26 63.60 50.59
C PHE A 17 -19.88 63.30 51.20
N SER A 18 -19.59 62.04 51.51
CA SER A 18 -18.25 61.60 51.93
C SER A 18 -17.37 61.18 50.75
N GLY A 19 -16.05 61.23 50.92
CA GLY A 19 -15.08 60.77 49.92
C GLY A 19 -14.38 61.90 49.16
N ALA A 20 -13.64 61.54 48.11
CA ALA A 20 -12.75 62.44 47.37
C ALA A 20 -13.44 63.27 46.27
N GLY A 21 -14.74 63.06 46.03
CA GLY A 21 -15.50 63.75 44.97
C GLY A 21 -15.15 63.30 43.54
N SER A 22 -15.49 64.12 42.55
CA SER A 22 -15.33 63.80 41.12
C SER A 22 -13.91 63.98 40.59
N ALA A 23 -13.05 64.75 41.27
CA ALA A 23 -11.72 65.13 40.77
C ALA A 23 -10.84 63.94 40.33
N PRO A 24 -10.70 62.84 41.10
CA PRO A 24 -9.89 61.70 40.67
C PRO A 24 -10.38 61.04 39.37
N MET A 25 -11.69 61.05 39.13
CA MET A 25 -12.28 60.48 37.90
C MET A 25 -12.14 61.44 36.71
N LEU A 26 -12.16 62.75 36.94
CA LEU A 26 -11.83 63.75 35.93
C LEU A 26 -10.36 63.65 35.49
N ASP A 27 -9.44 63.47 36.44
CA ASP A 27 -8.03 63.24 36.15
C ASP A 27 -7.83 61.95 35.33
N ALA A 28 -8.56 60.88 35.67
CA ALA A 28 -8.56 59.64 34.88
C ALA A 28 -9.09 59.86 33.45
N ALA A 29 -10.18 60.62 33.29
CA ALA A 29 -10.71 60.96 31.97
C ALA A 29 -9.70 61.76 31.12
N ALA A 30 -9.01 62.73 31.74
CA ALA A 30 -7.96 63.49 31.07
C ALA A 30 -6.78 62.60 30.64
N ALA A 31 -6.35 61.67 31.50
CA ALA A 31 -5.29 60.71 31.17
C ALA A 31 -5.68 59.78 30.01
N TRP A 32 -6.93 59.27 29.98
CA TRP A 32 -7.43 58.45 28.88
C TRP A 32 -7.52 59.21 27.55
N ASN A 33 -7.91 60.49 27.58
CA ASN A 33 -7.87 61.35 26.39
C ASN A 33 -6.43 61.57 25.91
N GLY A 34 -5.49 61.85 26.82
CA GLY A 34 -4.07 61.98 26.45
C GLY A 34 -3.52 60.70 25.80
N LEU A 35 -3.88 59.52 26.31
CA LEU A 35 -3.53 58.25 25.67
C LEU A 35 -4.17 58.09 24.28
N ALA A 36 -5.41 58.53 24.09
CA ALA A 36 -6.09 58.49 22.80
C ALA A 36 -5.36 59.35 21.76
N ASP A 37 -4.92 60.55 22.15
CA ASP A 37 -4.19 61.47 21.27
C ASP A 37 -2.83 60.89 20.85
N GLU A 38 -2.06 60.36 21.80
CA GLU A 38 -0.76 59.73 21.53
C GLU A 38 -0.88 58.50 20.61
N LEU A 39 -1.90 57.66 20.81
CA LEU A 39 -2.17 56.51 19.95
C LEU A 39 -2.60 56.93 18.53
N GLY A 40 -3.41 57.99 18.42
CA GLY A 40 -3.81 58.57 17.14
C GLY A 40 -2.61 59.14 16.37
N ALA A 41 -1.77 59.93 17.05
CA ALA A 41 -0.55 60.49 16.46
C ALA A 41 0.43 59.38 16.02
N ALA A 42 0.54 58.29 16.78
CA ALA A 42 1.34 57.13 16.40
C ALA A 42 0.79 56.45 15.13
N ALA A 43 -0.54 56.31 15.01
CA ALA A 43 -1.18 55.74 13.82
C ALA A 43 -0.88 56.58 12.56
N ASP A 44 -1.03 57.91 12.67
CA ASP A 44 -0.77 58.86 11.58
C ASP A 44 0.71 58.84 11.17
N SER A 45 1.62 58.83 12.14
CA SER A 45 3.06 58.73 11.89
C SER A 45 3.42 57.43 11.16
N PHE A 46 2.89 56.29 11.62
CA PHE A 46 3.13 54.98 11.01
C PHE A 46 2.62 54.92 9.55
N SER A 47 1.41 55.45 9.32
CA SER A 47 0.83 55.56 7.98
C SER A 47 1.65 56.48 7.06
N SER A 48 2.11 57.62 7.59
CA SER A 48 2.97 58.58 6.87
C SER A 48 4.30 57.96 6.44
N VAL A 49 4.99 57.25 7.35
CA VAL A 49 6.25 56.56 7.03
C VAL A 49 6.03 55.48 5.96
N THR A 50 4.97 54.68 6.10
CA THR A 50 4.65 53.59 5.15
C THR A 50 4.32 54.13 3.76
N SER A 51 3.49 55.17 3.68
CA SER A 51 3.13 55.82 2.42
C SER A 51 4.33 56.53 1.78
N GLY A 52 5.12 57.27 2.57
CA GLY A 52 6.34 57.93 2.10
C GLY A 52 7.35 56.94 1.50
N LEU A 53 7.55 55.79 2.13
CA LEU A 53 8.45 54.75 1.62
C LEU A 53 7.99 54.17 0.28
N THR A 54 6.68 53.94 0.12
CA THR A 54 6.09 53.27 -1.06
C THR A 54 5.80 54.22 -2.23
N ALA A 55 5.74 55.52 -1.97
CA ALA A 55 5.52 56.56 -3.00
C ALA A 55 6.81 56.97 -3.76
N GLN A 56 7.99 56.55 -3.30
CA GLN A 56 9.28 56.94 -3.85
C GLN A 56 9.81 55.91 -4.87
N ALA A 57 11.13 55.68 -4.95
CA ALA A 57 11.74 54.78 -5.93
C ALA A 57 11.39 53.30 -5.72
N TRP A 58 10.90 52.91 -4.54
CA TRP A 58 10.56 51.53 -4.23
C TRP A 58 9.09 51.22 -4.57
N GLN A 59 8.84 50.89 -5.84
CA GLN A 59 7.52 50.56 -6.37
C GLN A 59 7.47 49.12 -6.92
N GLY A 60 6.27 48.55 -6.97
CA GLY A 60 6.02 47.22 -7.55
C GLY A 60 5.39 46.22 -6.55
N PRO A 61 5.29 44.93 -6.93
CA PRO A 61 4.58 43.93 -6.14
C PRO A 61 5.12 43.75 -4.71
N ALA A 62 6.42 43.89 -4.52
CA ALA A 62 7.06 43.80 -3.20
C ALA A 62 6.67 44.98 -2.29
N ALA A 63 6.68 46.21 -2.83
CA ALA A 63 6.26 47.40 -2.10
C ALA A 63 4.77 47.31 -1.71
N ALA A 64 3.91 46.89 -2.65
CA ALA A 64 2.48 46.70 -2.39
C ALA A 64 2.19 45.64 -1.29
N ALA A 65 2.96 44.54 -1.28
CA ALA A 65 2.84 43.51 -0.24
C ALA A 65 3.24 44.06 1.14
N MET A 66 4.29 44.88 1.22
CA MET A 66 4.70 45.51 2.49
C MET A 66 3.67 46.51 2.98
N THR A 67 3.11 47.37 2.11
CA THR A 67 2.03 48.30 2.48
C THR A 67 0.83 47.56 3.07
N ALA A 68 0.44 46.46 2.44
CA ALA A 68 -0.71 45.69 2.89
C ALA A 68 -0.44 44.90 4.18
N ALA A 69 0.80 44.50 4.44
CA ALA A 69 1.21 43.91 5.72
C ALA A 69 1.24 44.94 6.87
N ALA A 70 1.53 46.20 6.56
CA ALA A 70 1.59 47.30 7.54
C ALA A 70 0.19 47.82 7.93
N ALA A 71 -0.78 47.81 7.01
CA ALA A 71 -2.10 48.39 7.22
C ALA A 71 -2.89 47.91 8.47
N PRO A 72 -2.86 46.62 8.87
CA PRO A 72 -3.52 46.17 10.10
C PRO A 72 -2.96 46.81 11.37
N TYR A 73 -1.67 47.16 11.40
CA TYR A 73 -1.04 47.77 12.56
C TYR A 73 -1.47 49.23 12.75
N SER A 74 -1.53 50.01 11.66
CA SER A 74 -2.11 51.37 11.73
C SER A 74 -3.58 51.33 12.10
N GLY A 75 -4.35 50.38 11.55
CA GLY A 75 -5.76 50.21 11.90
C GLY A 75 -5.97 49.86 13.38
N TRP A 76 -5.11 49.01 13.94
CA TRP A 76 -5.12 48.68 15.35
C TRP A 76 -4.83 49.90 16.24
N LEU A 77 -3.82 50.72 15.89
CA LEU A 77 -3.51 51.95 16.62
C LEU A 77 -4.69 52.94 16.61
N SER A 78 -5.33 53.14 15.46
CA SER A 78 -6.52 53.99 15.37
C SER A 78 -7.70 53.44 16.20
N ALA A 79 -7.92 52.13 16.20
CA ALA A 79 -8.97 51.50 17.00
C ALA A 79 -8.68 51.57 18.52
N ALA A 80 -7.41 51.43 18.91
CA ALA A 80 -6.96 51.60 20.29
C ALA A 80 -7.14 53.06 20.76
N SER A 81 -6.83 54.04 19.90
CA SER A 81 -7.10 55.46 20.15
C SER A 81 -8.60 55.72 20.38
N ALA A 82 -9.47 55.22 19.50
CA ALA A 82 -10.92 55.36 19.67
C ALA A 82 -11.45 54.70 20.95
N THR A 83 -10.88 53.55 21.35
CA THR A 83 -11.26 52.86 22.59
C THR A 83 -10.83 53.64 23.83
N ALA A 84 -9.64 54.24 23.82
CA ALA A 84 -9.16 55.12 24.88
C ALA A 84 -10.04 56.38 25.02
N ALA A 85 -10.42 57.01 23.91
CA ALA A 85 -11.34 58.15 23.90
C ALA A 85 -12.73 57.76 24.45
N GLY A 86 -13.22 56.56 24.09
CA GLY A 86 -14.45 56.00 24.65
C GLY A 86 -14.38 55.84 26.17
N ALA A 87 -13.26 55.34 26.71
CA ALA A 87 -13.06 55.20 28.15
C ALA A 87 -13.07 56.55 28.88
N ALA A 88 -12.46 57.58 28.29
CA ALA A 88 -12.51 58.94 28.82
C ALA A 88 -13.95 59.49 28.88
N ALA A 89 -14.73 59.28 27.82
CA ALA A 89 -16.12 59.71 27.76
C ALA A 89 -16.99 58.99 28.83
N GLN A 90 -16.77 57.69 29.05
CA GLN A 90 -17.49 56.98 30.12
C GLN A 90 -17.08 57.46 31.52
N ALA A 91 -15.81 57.78 31.74
CA ALA A 91 -15.36 58.38 33.01
C ALA A 91 -16.03 59.74 33.26
N GLN A 92 -16.15 60.59 32.23
CA GLN A 92 -16.89 61.86 32.32
C GLN A 92 -18.39 61.64 32.57
N ALA A 93 -19.00 60.62 31.97
CA ALA A 93 -20.40 60.27 32.24
C ALA A 93 -20.63 59.84 33.70
N VAL A 94 -19.69 59.09 34.30
CA VAL A 94 -19.74 58.72 35.72
C VAL A 94 -19.58 59.95 36.63
N VAL A 95 -18.70 60.89 36.25
CA VAL A 95 -18.57 62.18 36.95
C VAL A 95 -19.89 62.93 36.93
N GLY A 96 -20.50 63.11 35.75
CA GLY A 96 -21.79 63.77 35.62
C GLY A 96 -22.91 63.07 36.40
N ALA A 97 -22.89 61.73 36.44
CA ALA A 97 -23.83 60.95 37.24
C ALA A 97 -23.64 61.17 38.75
N PHE A 98 -22.39 61.23 39.22
CA PHE A 98 -22.08 61.51 40.62
C PHE A 98 -22.52 62.92 41.03
N GLU A 99 -22.18 63.93 40.23
CA GLU A 99 -22.52 65.33 40.52
C GLU A 99 -24.04 65.56 40.50
N ALA A 100 -24.76 64.96 39.54
CA ALA A 100 -26.21 65.00 39.50
C ALA A 100 -26.85 64.32 40.72
N ALA A 101 -26.30 63.17 41.15
CA ALA A 101 -26.78 62.45 42.31
C ALA A 101 -26.48 63.22 43.61
N GLN A 102 -25.29 63.80 43.74
CA GLN A 102 -24.91 64.63 44.88
C GLN A 102 -25.82 65.87 44.99
N ALA A 103 -26.16 66.50 43.87
CA ALA A 103 -27.08 67.64 43.84
C ALA A 103 -28.53 67.25 44.21
N ALA A 104 -28.96 66.03 43.87
CA ALA A 104 -30.31 65.52 44.15
C ALA A 104 -30.46 64.90 45.55
N THR A 105 -29.36 64.49 46.18
CA THR A 105 -29.35 63.86 47.51
C THR A 105 -29.52 64.93 48.59
N VAL A 106 -30.29 64.61 49.62
CA VAL A 106 -30.51 65.52 50.75
C VAL A 106 -29.19 65.75 51.49
N HIS A 107 -28.90 67.00 51.85
CA HIS A 107 -27.68 67.31 52.58
C HIS A 107 -27.76 66.73 54.02
N PRO A 108 -26.71 66.06 54.55
CA PRO A 108 -26.76 65.40 55.87
C PRO A 108 -27.22 66.31 57.02
N LEU A 109 -26.88 67.60 56.99
CA LEU A 109 -27.31 68.58 57.99
C LEU A 109 -28.84 68.82 58.01
N LEU A 110 -29.54 68.64 56.88
CA LEU A 110 -31.01 68.74 56.84
C LEU A 110 -31.65 67.54 57.52
N VAL A 111 -31.10 66.34 57.32
CA VAL A 111 -31.54 65.11 58.00
C VAL A 111 -31.30 65.24 59.50
N GLU A 112 -30.11 65.71 59.93
CA GLU A 112 -29.79 65.94 61.33
C GLU A 112 -30.70 67.01 61.98
N ALA A 113 -30.97 68.11 61.27
CA ALA A 113 -31.87 69.16 61.75
C ALA A 113 -33.30 68.63 61.95
N ASN A 114 -33.81 67.83 61.00
CA ASN A 114 -35.11 67.18 61.12
C ASN A 114 -35.17 66.26 62.34
N ARG A 115 -34.20 65.34 62.50
CA ARG A 115 -34.15 64.41 63.64
C ARG A 115 -34.03 65.13 64.98
N SER A 116 -33.23 66.19 65.04
CA SER A 116 -33.05 67.01 66.25
C SER A 116 -34.33 67.73 66.65
N ALA A 117 -35.02 68.35 65.69
CA ALA A 117 -36.31 69.00 65.91
C ALA A 117 -37.40 67.99 66.31
N PHE A 118 -37.45 66.83 65.66
CA PHE A 118 -38.36 65.73 66.00
C PHE A 118 -38.21 65.31 67.46
N VAL A 119 -36.98 65.06 67.94
CA VAL A 119 -36.72 64.67 69.33
C VAL A 119 -37.12 65.76 70.32
N GLN A 120 -36.90 67.04 69.98
CA GLN A 120 -37.34 68.16 70.83
C GLN A 120 -38.87 68.24 70.93
N LEU A 121 -39.59 68.09 69.82
CA LEU A 121 -41.04 68.06 69.79
C LEU A 121 -41.59 66.90 70.63
N VAL A 122 -41.04 65.69 70.48
CA VAL A 122 -41.44 64.51 71.28
C VAL A 122 -41.20 64.75 72.78
N ARG A 123 -40.03 65.27 73.17
CA ARG A 123 -39.71 65.56 74.58
C ARG A 123 -40.60 66.64 75.20
N SER A 124 -41.11 67.56 74.39
CA SER A 124 -41.99 68.65 74.85
C SER A 124 -43.48 68.31 74.81
N ASN A 125 -43.86 67.13 74.29
CA ASN A 125 -45.25 66.74 74.03
C ASN A 125 -45.99 66.13 75.25
N PHE A 126 -45.82 66.71 76.45
CA PHE A 126 -46.42 66.18 77.68
C PHE A 126 -47.95 66.09 77.64
N LEU A 127 -48.61 66.98 76.89
CA LEU A 127 -50.06 67.06 76.76
C LEU A 127 -50.61 66.43 75.47
N GLY A 128 -49.75 65.87 74.61
CA GLY A 128 -50.16 65.29 73.32
C GLY A 128 -50.48 66.30 72.20
N ILE A 129 -50.44 67.61 72.48
CA ILE A 129 -50.88 68.68 71.56
C ILE A 129 -49.95 68.81 70.33
N PHE A 130 -48.68 68.41 70.42
CA PHE A 130 -47.73 68.50 69.31
C PHE A 130 -47.80 67.33 68.31
N GLY A 131 -48.78 66.43 68.45
CA GLY A 131 -48.98 65.29 67.54
C GLY A 131 -48.93 65.63 66.04
N PRO A 132 -49.67 66.66 65.55
CA PRO A 132 -49.63 67.05 64.15
C PRO A 132 -48.25 67.53 63.67
N ALA A 133 -47.50 68.25 64.52
CA ALA A 133 -46.17 68.73 64.18
C ALA A 133 -45.15 67.58 64.13
N ILE A 134 -45.23 66.62 65.06
CA ILE A 134 -44.39 65.41 65.04
C ILE A 134 -44.64 64.60 63.77
N ALA A 135 -45.91 64.41 63.38
CA ALA A 135 -46.28 63.72 62.15
C ALA A 135 -45.77 64.45 60.89
N ALA A 136 -45.78 65.79 60.88
CA ALA A 136 -45.21 66.57 59.78
C ALA A 136 -43.70 66.36 59.65
N PHE A 137 -42.93 66.43 60.74
CA PHE A 137 -41.49 66.17 60.71
C PHE A 137 -41.14 64.72 60.33
N GLU A 138 -41.92 63.74 60.76
CA GLU A 138 -41.74 62.35 60.33
C GLU A 138 -42.07 62.20 58.83
N SER A 139 -43.10 62.88 58.32
CA SER A 139 -43.40 62.92 56.88
C SER A 139 -42.27 63.59 56.07
N ASP A 140 -41.68 64.66 56.57
CA ASP A 140 -40.52 65.32 55.94
C ASP A 140 -39.31 64.38 55.90
N TYR A 141 -39.10 63.59 56.96
CA TYR A 141 -38.04 62.58 57.02
C TYR A 141 -38.24 61.46 55.99
N GLU A 142 -39.47 60.95 55.84
CA GLU A 142 -39.81 59.97 54.81
C GLU A 142 -39.66 60.54 53.39
N ALA A 143 -39.94 61.84 53.20
CA ALA A 143 -39.67 62.52 51.94
C ALA A 143 -38.17 62.65 51.65
N MET A 144 -37.35 62.92 52.68
CA MET A 144 -35.87 62.91 52.55
C MET A 144 -35.35 61.52 52.19
N TRP A 145 -35.87 60.46 52.83
CA TRP A 145 -35.56 59.07 52.49
C TRP A 145 -35.89 58.76 51.02
N ALA A 146 -37.10 59.13 50.57
CA ALA A 146 -37.53 58.88 49.19
C ALA A 146 -36.66 59.63 48.17
N ALA A 147 -36.28 60.88 48.44
CA ALA A 147 -35.40 61.67 47.58
C ALA A 147 -34.00 61.04 47.47
N ASP A 148 -33.41 60.63 48.59
CA ASP A 148 -32.11 59.95 48.63
C ASP A 148 -32.13 58.61 47.88
N VAL A 149 -33.18 57.81 48.07
CA VAL A 149 -33.35 56.54 47.37
C VAL A 149 -33.46 56.76 45.85
N ALA A 150 -34.22 57.76 45.41
CA ALA A 150 -34.34 58.11 44.01
C ALA A 150 -33.00 58.58 43.42
N ALA A 151 -32.26 59.44 44.13
CA ALA A 151 -30.96 59.94 43.71
C ALA A 151 -29.93 58.79 43.59
N MET A 152 -29.82 57.93 44.60
CA MET A 152 -28.89 56.79 44.61
C MET A 152 -29.24 55.73 43.56
N THR A 153 -30.53 55.49 43.32
CA THR A 153 -30.97 54.54 42.28
C THR A 153 -30.68 55.09 40.88
N GLY A 154 -30.93 56.39 40.65
CA GLY A 154 -30.55 57.08 39.42
C GLY A 154 -29.05 57.06 39.18
N TYR A 155 -28.25 57.36 40.21
CA TYR A 155 -26.80 57.27 40.16
C TYR A 155 -26.32 55.88 39.72
N HIS A 156 -26.83 54.83 40.38
CA HIS A 156 -26.48 53.46 40.05
C HIS A 156 -26.84 53.11 38.60
N ALA A 157 -28.04 53.51 38.13
CA ALA A 157 -28.46 53.26 36.76
C ALA A 157 -27.53 53.95 35.74
N SER A 158 -27.21 55.23 35.94
CA SER A 158 -26.32 56.00 35.06
C SER A 158 -24.88 55.48 35.11
N ALA A 159 -24.35 55.17 36.29
CA ALA A 159 -23.01 54.62 36.45
C ALA A 159 -22.90 53.21 35.82
N ALA A 160 -23.92 52.36 35.99
CA ALA A 160 -23.96 51.04 35.37
C ALA A 160 -24.06 51.14 33.84
N ALA A 161 -24.83 52.09 33.31
CA ALA A 161 -24.89 52.35 31.87
C ALA A 161 -23.55 52.81 31.31
N ALA A 162 -22.84 53.70 32.02
CA ALA A 162 -21.50 54.14 31.63
C ALA A 162 -20.48 52.99 31.63
N ALA A 163 -20.52 52.15 32.68
CA ALA A 163 -19.68 50.95 32.77
C ALA A 163 -19.97 49.95 31.62
N ALA A 164 -21.24 49.77 31.26
CA ALA A 164 -21.64 48.92 30.13
C ALA A 164 -21.19 49.47 28.76
N GLY A 165 -20.91 50.78 28.67
CA GLY A 165 -20.40 51.44 27.46
C GLY A 165 -18.90 51.27 27.22
N LEU A 166 -18.16 50.58 28.10
CA LEU A 166 -16.73 50.31 27.92
C LEU A 166 -16.51 49.14 26.96
N ASN A 167 -15.65 49.32 25.96
CA ASN A 167 -15.26 48.26 25.03
C ASN A 167 -14.13 47.40 25.62
N PRO A 168 -14.25 46.06 25.62
CA PRO A 168 -13.20 45.17 26.09
C PRO A 168 -11.92 45.29 25.24
N PHE A 169 -10.76 45.33 25.89
CA PHE A 169 -9.46 45.43 25.21
C PHE A 169 -9.14 44.16 24.40
N GLU A 170 -9.62 43.00 24.83
CA GLU A 170 -9.41 41.71 24.15
C GLU A 170 -9.96 41.70 22.72
N ALA A 171 -11.02 42.48 22.47
CA ALA A 171 -11.58 42.63 21.13
C ALA A 171 -10.60 43.32 20.17
N LEU A 172 -9.75 44.22 20.67
CA LEU A 172 -8.72 44.88 19.86
C LEU A 172 -7.60 43.92 19.45
N LEU A 173 -7.22 42.97 20.32
CA LEU A 173 -6.16 42.01 20.02
C LEU A 173 -6.53 41.06 18.87
N GLN A 174 -7.82 40.74 18.72
CA GLN A 174 -8.32 39.90 17.62
C GLN A 174 -8.26 40.60 16.25
N ALA A 175 -8.11 41.93 16.21
CA ALA A 175 -8.01 42.69 14.97
C ALA A 175 -6.62 42.57 14.30
N LEU A 176 -5.62 42.02 14.99
CA LEU A 176 -4.29 41.78 14.42
C LEU A 176 -4.24 40.39 13.74
N PRO A 177 -3.77 40.30 12.49
CA PRO A 177 -3.56 39.00 11.86
C PRO A 177 -2.38 38.27 12.52
N PHE A 178 -2.62 37.05 12.99
CA PHE A 178 -1.58 36.17 13.52
C PHE A 178 -0.84 35.50 12.36
N ASN A 179 0.15 36.18 11.80
CA ASN A 179 1.08 35.59 10.84
C ASN A 179 2.52 35.79 11.31
N ILE A 180 3.27 34.70 11.40
CA ILE A 180 4.70 34.68 11.70
C ILE A 180 5.45 34.49 10.38
N GLY A 181 5.88 35.57 9.74
CA GLY A 181 6.64 35.52 8.48
C GLY A 181 6.29 36.65 7.51
N ILE A 182 7.05 36.76 6.43
CA ILE A 182 6.99 37.87 5.46
C ILE A 182 6.29 37.44 4.17
N GLY A 183 5.53 38.35 3.57
CA GLY A 183 4.94 38.14 2.23
C GLY A 183 3.70 37.26 2.20
N ASN A 184 3.11 36.93 3.36
CA ASN A 184 1.80 36.31 3.43
C ASN A 184 0.74 37.25 2.82
N LYS A 185 -0.18 36.71 2.02
CA LYS A 185 -1.16 37.52 1.27
C LYS A 185 -2.07 38.28 2.24
N PRO A 186 -2.41 39.54 1.96
CA PRO A 186 -3.36 40.30 2.77
C PRO A 186 -4.69 39.55 2.96
N GLY A 187 -5.24 39.60 4.18
CA GLY A 187 -6.43 38.85 4.57
C GLY A 187 -6.18 37.41 5.00
N SER A 188 -4.93 36.92 4.94
CA SER A 188 -4.56 35.64 5.53
C SER A 188 -4.33 35.73 7.04
N ASN A 189 -4.60 34.64 7.75
CA ASN A 189 -4.40 34.53 9.19
C ASN A 189 -3.90 33.13 9.58
N GLY A 190 -3.14 33.02 10.66
CA GLY A 190 -2.67 31.75 11.21
C GLY A 190 -1.39 31.20 10.55
N ASN A 191 -0.71 31.94 9.67
CA ASN A 191 0.42 31.38 8.92
C ASN A 191 1.73 31.45 9.69
N ILE A 192 2.56 30.40 9.60
CA ILE A 192 3.93 30.34 10.08
C ILE A 192 4.83 30.07 8.87
N GLY A 193 5.56 31.07 8.40
CA GLY A 193 6.39 31.02 7.19
C GLY A 193 6.08 32.14 6.21
N ASN A 194 6.76 32.12 5.06
CA ASN A 194 6.77 33.24 4.11
C ASN A 194 5.90 32.96 2.88
N GLY A 195 5.32 34.01 2.29
CA GLY A 195 4.73 33.90 0.95
C GLY A 195 3.46 33.05 0.85
N ASN A 196 2.72 32.85 1.94
CA ASN A 196 1.50 32.02 1.91
C ASN A 196 0.27 32.80 1.43
N ASN A 197 -0.59 32.14 0.66
CA ASN A 197 -1.85 32.64 0.13
C ASN A 197 -3.01 31.76 0.63
N GLY A 198 -3.53 32.09 1.82
CA GLY A 198 -4.56 31.35 2.53
C GLY A 198 -4.24 31.28 4.02
N ASN A 199 -5.02 30.55 4.81
CA ASN A 199 -4.96 30.58 6.28
C ASN A 199 -4.25 29.36 6.88
N ALA A 200 -3.75 29.49 8.10
CA ALA A 200 -3.27 28.38 8.93
C ALA A 200 -2.21 27.49 8.25
N ASN A 201 -1.34 28.04 7.41
CA ASN A 201 -0.27 27.30 6.77
C ASN A 201 1.01 27.31 7.63
N ILE A 202 1.70 26.18 7.69
CA ILE A 202 3.03 26.06 8.31
C ILE A 202 4.03 25.70 7.21
N GLY A 203 5.01 26.57 6.99
CA GLY A 203 5.95 26.53 5.87
C GLY A 203 5.71 27.69 4.89
N SER A 204 6.38 27.63 3.74
CA SER A 204 6.46 28.79 2.83
C SER A 204 5.89 28.50 1.45
N GLY A 205 5.33 29.54 0.81
CA GLY A 205 4.88 29.51 -0.58
C GLY A 205 3.64 28.66 -0.82
N ASN A 206 2.81 28.43 0.20
CA ASN A 206 1.58 27.65 0.04
C ASN A 206 0.45 28.52 -0.53
N THR A 207 -0.37 27.95 -1.41
CA THR A 207 -1.64 28.50 -1.91
C THR A 207 -2.77 27.58 -1.48
N GLY A 208 -3.73 28.10 -0.72
CA GLY A 208 -4.73 27.34 0.02
C GLY A 208 -4.49 27.43 1.54
N SER A 209 -5.29 26.71 2.32
CA SER A 209 -5.30 26.80 3.78
C SER A 209 -4.97 25.47 4.46
N GLY A 210 -4.40 25.53 5.66
CA GLY A 210 -4.14 24.36 6.50
C GLY A 210 -3.02 23.45 5.96
N ASN A 211 -2.10 23.96 5.15
CA ASN A 211 -1.00 23.16 4.62
C ASN A 211 0.20 23.13 5.59
N LEU A 212 0.85 21.99 5.72
CA LEU A 212 2.11 21.79 6.44
C LEU A 212 3.21 21.39 5.46
N GLY A 213 4.22 22.23 5.28
CA GLY A 213 5.30 22.07 4.29
C GLY A 213 5.34 23.25 3.32
N GLY A 214 6.01 23.08 2.17
CA GLY A 214 6.31 24.18 1.26
C GLY A 214 5.79 24.00 -0.17
N GLY A 215 5.42 25.10 -0.81
CA GLY A 215 5.07 25.11 -2.23
C GLY A 215 3.83 24.29 -2.58
N ASN A 216 2.90 24.10 -1.64
CA ASN A 216 1.64 23.43 -1.93
C ASN A 216 0.69 24.37 -2.67
N GLY A 217 -0.04 23.84 -3.63
CA GLY A 217 -1.09 24.50 -4.38
C GLY A 217 -0.63 25.29 -5.59
N ARG A 218 -1.63 25.78 -6.33
CA ARG A 218 -1.48 26.66 -7.48
C ARG A 218 -2.67 27.60 -7.52
N VAL A 219 -2.45 28.84 -7.94
CA VAL A 219 -3.52 29.83 -8.11
C VAL A 219 -4.63 29.28 -9.00
N GLY A 220 -5.88 29.41 -8.55
CA GLY A 220 -7.07 28.94 -9.26
C GLY A 220 -7.50 27.51 -8.95
N LEU A 221 -6.78 26.79 -8.09
CA LEU A 221 -7.13 25.44 -7.65
C LEU A 221 -7.22 25.39 -6.12
N SER A 222 -8.25 24.71 -5.60
CA SER A 222 -8.31 24.42 -4.16
C SER A 222 -7.13 23.53 -3.78
N SER A 223 -6.37 23.91 -2.75
CA SER A 223 -5.20 23.15 -2.29
C SER A 223 -5.02 23.27 -0.79
N ASN A 224 -5.96 22.67 -0.07
CA ASN A 224 -6.05 22.75 1.38
C ASN A 224 -5.60 21.44 2.04
N GLY A 225 -5.12 21.53 3.28
CA GLY A 225 -4.89 20.36 4.13
C GLY A 225 -3.76 19.44 3.68
N ASN A 226 -2.81 19.91 2.87
CA ASN A 226 -1.71 19.07 2.42
C ASN A 226 -0.59 19.00 3.48
N ILE A 227 0.02 17.83 3.64
CA ILE A 227 1.20 17.59 4.48
C ILE A 227 2.36 17.15 3.57
N GLY A 228 3.48 17.87 3.64
CA GLY A 228 4.63 17.73 2.74
C GLY A 228 4.69 18.86 1.72
N SER A 229 5.41 18.67 0.61
CA SER A 229 5.78 19.78 -0.29
C SER A 229 5.41 19.55 -1.74
N GLY A 230 5.08 20.63 -2.45
CA GLY A 230 4.82 20.59 -3.89
C GLY A 230 3.54 19.87 -4.30
N ASN A 231 2.57 19.69 -3.38
CA ASN A 231 1.31 19.03 -3.70
C ASN A 231 0.34 19.99 -4.39
N GLN A 232 -0.46 19.53 -5.34
CA GLN A 232 -1.50 20.30 -6.03
C GLN A 232 -2.86 19.59 -5.90
N GLY A 233 -3.81 20.23 -5.23
CA GLY A 233 -5.06 19.60 -4.80
C GLY A 233 -5.13 19.51 -3.28
N ASN A 234 -6.14 18.82 -2.75
CA ASN A 234 -6.46 18.82 -1.32
C ASN A 234 -6.03 17.54 -0.61
N ASN A 235 -5.77 17.63 0.69
CA ASN A 235 -5.57 16.51 1.63
C ASN A 235 -4.48 15.51 1.21
N ASN A 236 -3.46 15.94 0.46
CA ASN A 236 -2.38 15.04 0.09
C ASN A 236 -1.37 14.93 1.24
N PHE A 237 -0.87 13.71 1.47
CA PHE A 237 0.24 13.43 2.39
C PHE A 237 1.47 12.99 1.60
N GLY A 238 2.63 13.59 1.86
CA GLY A 238 3.88 13.37 1.12
C GLY A 238 4.16 14.50 0.13
N SER A 239 4.87 14.23 -0.97
CA SER A 239 5.39 15.30 -1.83
C SER A 239 5.14 15.09 -3.31
N GLY A 240 4.92 16.19 -4.03
CA GLY A 240 4.78 16.22 -5.49
C GLY A 240 3.51 15.56 -6.01
N ASN A 241 2.48 15.37 -5.18
CA ASN A 241 1.22 14.78 -5.62
C ASN A 241 0.36 15.80 -6.36
N ARG A 242 -0.40 15.37 -7.37
CA ARG A 242 -1.42 16.17 -8.04
C ARG A 242 -2.76 15.42 -8.03
N GLY A 243 -3.82 16.10 -7.63
CA GLY A 243 -5.12 15.49 -7.31
C GLY A 243 -5.39 15.59 -5.81
N ASN A 244 -6.43 14.91 -5.35
CA ASN A 244 -6.89 14.95 -3.97
C ASN A 244 -6.58 13.64 -3.23
N ASP A 245 -6.43 13.70 -1.91
CA ASP A 245 -6.38 12.55 -1.01
C ASP A 245 -5.27 11.53 -1.33
N ASN A 246 -4.19 11.93 -2.03
CA ASN A 246 -3.08 11.04 -2.32
C ASN A 246 -2.14 10.91 -1.12
N ILE A 247 -1.60 9.72 -0.90
CA ILE A 247 -0.62 9.43 0.14
C ILE A 247 0.64 8.89 -0.52
N GLY A 248 1.78 9.54 -0.28
CA GLY A 248 3.10 9.16 -0.80
C GLY A 248 3.68 10.19 -1.76
N PHE A 249 4.29 9.76 -2.87
CA PHE A 249 5.15 10.63 -3.69
C PHE A 249 4.80 10.62 -5.16
N GLY A 250 4.67 11.80 -5.76
CA GLY A 250 4.55 11.93 -7.21
C GLY A 250 3.31 11.26 -7.82
N ASN A 251 2.24 11.06 -7.05
CA ASN A 251 1.00 10.50 -7.59
C ASN A 251 0.24 11.56 -8.38
N LEU A 252 -0.39 11.15 -9.49
CA LEU A 252 -1.15 12.01 -10.38
C LEU A 252 -2.56 11.44 -10.60
N GLY A 253 -3.56 12.09 -9.99
CA GLY A 253 -4.98 11.85 -10.21
C GLY A 253 -5.39 12.11 -11.66
N ASN A 254 -6.26 11.26 -12.21
CA ASN A 254 -6.76 11.41 -13.58
C ASN A 254 -8.19 12.00 -13.58
N PRO A 255 -8.38 13.27 -13.99
CA PRO A 255 -9.70 13.90 -14.01
C PRO A 255 -10.66 13.31 -15.05
N LEU A 256 -10.19 12.50 -15.99
CA LEU A 256 -11.03 11.89 -17.03
C LEU A 256 -11.87 10.72 -16.50
N THR A 257 -11.47 10.11 -15.39
CA THR A 257 -12.14 8.92 -14.84
C THR A 257 -12.71 9.12 -13.43
N SER A 258 -12.49 10.29 -12.82
CA SER A 258 -13.08 10.65 -11.53
C SER A 258 -13.36 12.15 -11.43
N ALA A 259 -14.52 12.50 -10.84
CA ALA A 259 -14.84 13.87 -10.46
C ALA A 259 -13.99 14.38 -9.28
N ASN A 260 -13.45 13.46 -8.46
CA ASN A 260 -12.48 13.74 -7.41
C ASN A 260 -11.18 12.95 -7.71
N PRO A 261 -10.33 13.43 -8.64
CA PRO A 261 -9.18 12.66 -9.09
C PRO A 261 -8.06 12.59 -8.05
N GLY A 262 -7.53 11.38 -7.82
CA GLY A 262 -6.51 11.10 -6.81
C GLY A 262 -6.81 9.82 -6.01
N ALA A 263 -6.72 9.90 -4.68
CA ALA A 263 -6.84 8.78 -3.75
C ALA A 263 -5.82 7.64 -3.99
N ASN A 264 -4.65 7.98 -4.54
CA ASN A 264 -3.59 7.00 -4.74
C ASN A 264 -2.72 6.87 -3.49
N PHE A 265 -2.37 5.64 -3.12
CA PHE A 265 -1.43 5.33 -2.05
C PHE A 265 -0.13 4.77 -2.65
N GLY A 266 1.01 5.32 -2.26
CA GLY A 266 2.34 4.89 -2.69
C GLY A 266 3.01 5.91 -3.61
N ALA A 267 3.68 5.47 -4.68
CA ALA A 267 4.57 6.35 -5.44
C ALA A 267 4.39 6.25 -6.96
N GLY A 268 4.37 7.41 -7.63
CA GLY A 268 4.40 7.50 -9.09
C GLY A 268 3.17 6.89 -9.77
N ASN A 269 2.03 6.76 -9.08
CA ASN A 269 0.82 6.25 -9.70
C ASN A 269 0.17 7.33 -10.57
N PHE A 270 -0.32 6.95 -11.75
CA PHE A 270 -1.14 7.77 -12.62
C PHE A 270 -2.53 7.17 -12.74
N GLY A 271 -3.57 7.94 -12.41
CA GLY A 271 -4.96 7.47 -12.34
C GLY A 271 -5.53 7.65 -10.95
N ASN A 272 -6.58 6.90 -10.62
CA ASN A 272 -7.34 7.08 -9.40
C ASN A 272 -7.43 5.78 -8.56
N GLY A 273 -7.31 5.92 -7.25
CA GLY A 273 -7.51 4.80 -6.32
C GLY A 273 -6.49 3.67 -6.42
N ASN A 274 -5.28 3.94 -6.93
CA ASN A 274 -4.24 2.93 -7.00
C ASN A 274 -3.53 2.76 -5.65
N PHE A 275 -3.13 1.54 -5.33
CA PHE A 275 -2.31 1.21 -4.17
C PHE A 275 -0.99 0.56 -4.61
N GLY A 276 0.13 1.22 -4.40
CA GLY A 276 1.48 0.71 -4.67
C GLY A 276 2.31 1.66 -5.53
N ILE A 277 3.07 1.15 -6.50
CA ILE A 277 4.12 1.93 -7.18
C ILE A 277 3.98 1.86 -8.70
N GLY A 278 3.96 3.03 -9.36
CA GLY A 278 4.07 3.12 -10.81
C GLY A 278 2.89 2.49 -11.56
N ASN A 279 1.71 2.42 -10.96
CA ASN A 279 0.51 1.94 -11.65
C ASN A 279 -0.05 3.03 -12.57
N HIS A 280 -0.57 2.64 -13.73
CA HIS A 280 -1.17 3.51 -14.73
C HIS A 280 -2.59 3.04 -15.04
N GLY A 281 -3.58 3.88 -14.75
CA GLY A 281 -5.01 3.56 -14.79
C GLY A 281 -5.61 3.56 -13.38
N ASP A 282 -6.78 2.97 -13.20
CA ASP A 282 -7.56 3.12 -11.96
C ASP A 282 -7.65 1.81 -11.16
N LEU A 283 -7.72 1.93 -9.83
CA LEU A 283 -7.99 0.83 -8.90
C LEU A 283 -6.98 -0.33 -8.97
N ASN A 284 -5.75 -0.08 -9.40
CA ASN A 284 -4.71 -1.11 -9.41
C ASN A 284 -4.06 -1.27 -8.03
N VAL A 285 -3.72 -2.50 -7.67
CA VAL A 285 -2.99 -2.85 -6.45
C VAL A 285 -1.69 -3.55 -6.83
N GLY A 286 -0.56 -3.07 -6.33
CA GLY A 286 0.77 -3.63 -6.59
C GLY A 286 1.66 -2.66 -7.37
N ALA A 287 2.44 -3.15 -8.34
CA ALA A 287 3.40 -2.28 -9.03
C ALA A 287 3.48 -2.46 -10.55
N GLY A 288 3.63 -1.35 -11.26
CA GLY A 288 3.83 -1.33 -12.72
C GLY A 288 2.65 -1.86 -13.52
N ASN A 289 1.44 -1.88 -12.95
CA ASN A 289 0.27 -2.34 -13.67
C ASN A 289 -0.26 -1.24 -14.60
N THR A 290 -0.61 -1.61 -15.83
CA THR A 290 -1.21 -0.73 -16.84
C THR A 290 -2.62 -1.21 -17.18
N GLY A 291 -3.59 -0.31 -17.04
CA GLY A 291 -5.03 -0.55 -17.18
C GLY A 291 -5.75 -0.46 -15.84
N ASN A 292 -6.91 -1.09 -15.68
CA ASN A 292 -7.82 -0.83 -14.55
C ASN A 292 -8.13 -2.09 -13.73
N GLY A 293 -8.10 -1.97 -12.41
CA GLY A 293 -8.53 -3.01 -11.46
C GLY A 293 -7.59 -4.21 -11.39
N ASN A 294 -6.31 -4.06 -11.77
CA ASN A 294 -5.34 -5.14 -11.72
C ASN A 294 -4.77 -5.32 -10.29
N VAL A 295 -4.50 -6.55 -9.89
CA VAL A 295 -3.88 -6.88 -8.60
C VAL A 295 -2.61 -7.70 -8.85
N GLY A 296 -1.44 -7.10 -8.70
CA GLY A 296 -0.18 -7.79 -8.94
C GLY A 296 0.95 -6.91 -9.44
N PHE A 297 1.81 -7.49 -10.29
CA PHE A 297 3.04 -6.84 -10.73
C PHE A 297 3.19 -6.91 -12.25
N GLY A 298 3.38 -5.76 -12.90
CA GLY A 298 3.68 -5.67 -14.33
C GLY A 298 2.56 -6.17 -15.24
N LEU A 299 1.31 -6.10 -14.80
CA LEU A 299 0.15 -6.55 -15.58
C LEU A 299 -0.23 -5.51 -16.63
N THR A 300 -0.59 -5.95 -17.84
CA THR A 300 -1.15 -5.08 -18.89
C THR A 300 -2.53 -5.60 -19.30
N GLY A 301 -3.56 -4.81 -19.03
CA GLY A 301 -4.96 -5.20 -19.25
C GLY A 301 -5.87 -4.69 -18.15
N ASN A 302 -7.07 -5.26 -18.01
CA ASN A 302 -8.03 -4.86 -16.98
C ASN A 302 -8.45 -6.07 -16.14
N LYS A 303 -8.58 -5.87 -14.83
CA LYS A 303 -9.08 -6.85 -13.86
C LYS A 303 -8.29 -8.17 -13.84
N LEU A 304 -6.98 -8.06 -14.03
CA LEU A 304 -6.03 -9.19 -14.00
C LEU A 304 -5.46 -9.37 -12.60
N VAL A 305 -5.19 -10.60 -12.19
CA VAL A 305 -4.52 -10.93 -10.92
C VAL A 305 -3.32 -11.82 -11.18
N GLY A 306 -2.10 -11.35 -10.89
CA GLY A 306 -0.89 -12.15 -11.15
C GLY A 306 0.40 -11.36 -11.34
N VAL A 307 1.31 -11.89 -12.16
CA VAL A 307 2.64 -11.31 -12.41
C VAL A 307 3.00 -11.39 -13.89
N GLY A 308 3.33 -10.26 -14.50
CA GLY A 308 3.73 -10.17 -15.91
C GLY A 308 2.65 -10.76 -16.83
N GLY A 309 3.01 -11.73 -17.67
CA GLY A 309 2.04 -12.43 -18.50
C GLY A 309 1.45 -13.70 -17.87
N ALA A 310 1.75 -13.99 -16.60
CA ALA A 310 1.10 -15.07 -15.85
C ALA A 310 0.05 -14.51 -14.89
N TYR A 311 -1.22 -14.61 -15.28
CA TYR A 311 -2.30 -14.00 -14.53
C TYR A 311 -3.61 -14.76 -14.67
N PHE A 312 -4.49 -14.54 -13.71
CA PHE A 312 -5.90 -14.87 -13.78
C PHE A 312 -6.67 -13.65 -14.28
N ASP A 313 -7.39 -13.80 -15.39
CA ASP A 313 -8.33 -12.79 -15.86
C ASP A 313 -9.68 -13.02 -15.16
N SER A 314 -10.06 -12.10 -14.28
CA SER A 314 -11.29 -12.22 -13.49
C SER A 314 -12.57 -11.99 -14.30
N VAL A 315 -12.48 -11.41 -15.51
CA VAL A 315 -13.62 -11.23 -16.42
C VAL A 315 -13.90 -12.52 -17.16
N THR A 316 -12.88 -13.09 -17.81
CA THR A 316 -13.03 -14.33 -18.60
C THR A 316 -12.97 -15.59 -17.73
N ARG A 317 -12.50 -15.47 -16.49
CA ARG A 317 -12.25 -16.57 -15.54
C ARG A 317 -11.22 -17.58 -16.06
N GLN A 318 -10.21 -17.09 -16.77
CA GLN A 318 -9.16 -17.93 -17.36
C GLN A 318 -7.80 -17.65 -16.73
N PHE A 319 -6.99 -18.70 -16.58
CA PHE A 319 -5.56 -18.58 -16.30
C PHE A 319 -4.80 -18.44 -17.62
N VAL A 320 -3.95 -17.44 -17.69
CA VAL A 320 -3.05 -17.17 -18.83
C VAL A 320 -1.62 -17.28 -18.35
N PHE A 321 -0.76 -17.91 -19.15
CA PHE A 321 0.67 -18.06 -18.90
C PHE A 321 1.45 -17.66 -20.15
N ASN A 322 1.65 -16.37 -20.33
CA ASN A 322 2.48 -15.79 -21.38
C ASN A 322 3.75 -15.18 -20.74
N GLY A 323 4.90 -15.32 -21.39
CA GLY A 323 6.10 -14.55 -21.00
C GLY A 323 6.86 -14.97 -19.75
N LEU A 324 6.53 -16.09 -19.10
CA LEU A 324 7.38 -16.71 -18.06
C LEU A 324 8.16 -17.93 -18.56
N ASN A 325 8.21 -18.11 -19.88
CA ASN A 325 9.14 -19.04 -20.51
C ASN A 325 10.33 -18.25 -21.06
N SER A 326 11.52 -18.84 -20.99
CA SER A 326 12.72 -18.31 -21.65
C SER A 326 13.07 -19.17 -22.86
N GLY A 327 13.53 -18.55 -23.95
CA GLY A 327 13.75 -19.23 -25.24
C GLY A 327 12.50 -19.22 -26.14
N THR A 328 12.39 -20.16 -27.08
CA THR A 328 11.44 -20.08 -28.21
C THR A 328 10.48 -21.27 -28.24
N GLY A 329 9.22 -21.02 -28.65
CA GLY A 329 8.23 -22.08 -28.88
C GLY A 329 7.78 -22.86 -27.64
N ASN A 330 8.09 -22.40 -26.42
CA ASN A 330 7.67 -23.07 -25.20
C ASN A 330 6.20 -22.76 -24.86
N ILE A 331 5.44 -23.81 -24.49
CA ILE A 331 4.03 -23.74 -24.08
C ILE A 331 3.91 -24.10 -22.60
N GLY A 332 3.21 -23.28 -21.81
CA GLY A 332 3.03 -23.47 -20.36
C GLY A 332 3.84 -22.46 -19.54
N PHE A 333 4.40 -22.87 -18.40
CA PHE A 333 4.99 -21.96 -17.41
C PHE A 333 6.39 -22.39 -16.94
N GLY A 334 7.31 -21.44 -16.83
CA GLY A 334 8.63 -21.66 -16.26
C GLY A 334 9.56 -22.53 -17.13
N ASN A 335 9.23 -22.72 -18.41
CA ASN A 335 10.04 -23.51 -19.31
C ASN A 335 11.22 -22.68 -19.85
N SER A 336 12.38 -23.32 -20.01
CA SER A 336 13.59 -22.70 -20.57
C SER A 336 14.14 -23.51 -21.74
N GLY A 337 14.49 -22.86 -22.85
CA GLY A 337 15.04 -23.50 -24.05
C GLY A 337 14.02 -23.52 -25.20
N THR A 338 13.89 -24.61 -25.93
CA THR A 338 13.14 -24.63 -27.21
C THR A 338 12.03 -25.68 -27.24
N GLY A 339 10.80 -25.30 -27.58
CA GLY A 339 9.72 -26.25 -27.90
C GLY A 339 9.26 -27.13 -26.73
N ASN A 340 9.47 -26.73 -25.48
CA ASN A 340 9.00 -27.48 -24.32
C ASN A 340 7.52 -27.20 -24.03
N ILE A 341 6.78 -28.23 -23.61
CA ILE A 341 5.35 -28.14 -23.29
C ILE A 341 5.13 -28.59 -21.84
N GLY A 342 4.55 -27.73 -21.00
CA GLY A 342 4.19 -28.04 -19.62
C GLY A 342 4.82 -27.08 -18.60
N PHE A 343 5.43 -27.60 -17.53
CA PHE A 343 5.86 -26.80 -16.39
C PHE A 343 7.32 -27.04 -16.02
N PHE A 344 8.11 -25.97 -15.92
CA PHE A 344 9.49 -26.01 -15.42
C PHE A 344 10.42 -26.98 -16.18
N ASN A 345 10.15 -27.20 -17.46
CA ASN A 345 11.02 -28.01 -18.31
C ASN A 345 12.19 -27.15 -18.80
N SER A 346 13.36 -27.77 -18.92
CA SER A 346 14.58 -27.17 -19.45
C SER A 346 15.12 -27.99 -20.62
N GLY A 347 15.93 -27.38 -21.48
CA GLY A 347 16.44 -28.05 -22.69
C GLY A 347 15.46 -27.89 -23.86
N ASP A 348 15.21 -28.95 -24.61
CA ASP A 348 14.34 -28.86 -25.78
C ASP A 348 13.43 -30.07 -26.00
N GLY A 349 12.23 -29.82 -26.53
CA GLY A 349 11.30 -30.87 -26.94
C GLY A 349 10.65 -31.66 -25.80
N ASN A 350 10.74 -31.21 -24.56
CA ASN A 350 10.21 -31.95 -23.41
C ASN A 350 8.73 -31.66 -23.19
N VAL A 351 7.93 -32.72 -22.98
CA VAL A 351 6.51 -32.62 -22.62
C VAL A 351 6.29 -33.12 -21.19
N GLY A 352 5.78 -32.27 -20.31
CA GLY A 352 5.41 -32.63 -18.93
C GLY A 352 6.00 -31.69 -17.89
N ILE A 353 6.63 -32.21 -16.83
CA ILE A 353 7.04 -31.40 -15.66
C ILE A 353 8.50 -31.70 -15.25
N PHE A 354 9.31 -30.67 -15.00
CA PHE A 354 10.70 -30.81 -14.50
C PHE A 354 11.63 -31.68 -15.37
N ASN A 355 11.36 -31.76 -16.68
CA ASN A 355 12.23 -32.49 -17.60
C ASN A 355 13.43 -31.61 -18.01
N SER A 356 14.57 -32.23 -18.33
CA SER A 356 15.83 -31.55 -18.67
C SER A 356 16.54 -32.13 -19.90
N GLY A 357 15.79 -32.82 -20.76
CA GLY A 357 16.32 -33.47 -21.96
C GLY A 357 16.61 -32.52 -23.11
N PHE A 358 17.46 -32.96 -24.04
CA PHE A 358 17.74 -32.26 -25.29
C PHE A 358 17.82 -33.22 -26.48
N ASN A 359 17.43 -32.75 -27.68
CA ASN A 359 17.60 -33.49 -28.91
C ASN A 359 19.09 -33.59 -29.26
N GLN A 360 19.57 -34.80 -29.58
CA GLN A 360 20.97 -35.01 -29.98
C GLN A 360 21.28 -34.51 -31.39
N ILE A 361 20.24 -34.35 -32.22
CA ILE A 361 20.35 -33.95 -33.63
C ILE A 361 19.91 -32.49 -33.75
N PRO A 362 20.77 -31.58 -34.23
CA PRO A 362 20.43 -30.15 -34.33
C PRO A 362 19.19 -29.85 -35.19
N ALA A 363 18.90 -30.68 -36.19
CA ALA A 363 17.73 -30.52 -37.06
C ALA A 363 16.40 -30.81 -36.36
N ASP A 364 16.42 -31.52 -35.23
CA ASP A 364 15.24 -31.89 -34.46
C ASP A 364 15.06 -31.01 -33.21
N LEU A 365 15.83 -29.92 -33.08
CA LEU A 365 15.74 -28.99 -31.95
C LEU A 365 14.29 -28.52 -31.75
N GLY A 366 13.77 -28.74 -30.54
CA GLY A 366 12.41 -28.33 -30.17
C GLY A 366 11.30 -29.29 -30.61
N LYS A 367 11.60 -30.37 -31.35
CA LYS A 367 10.63 -31.44 -31.60
C LYS A 367 10.46 -32.31 -30.36
N ILE A 368 9.26 -32.90 -30.20
CA ILE A 368 8.94 -33.73 -29.02
C ILE A 368 9.95 -34.88 -28.90
N GLN A 369 10.66 -34.92 -27.78
CA GLN A 369 11.70 -35.91 -27.52
C GLN A 369 11.42 -36.75 -26.27
N GLY A 370 10.69 -36.22 -25.29
CA GLY A 370 10.38 -36.93 -24.05
C GLY A 370 9.03 -36.53 -23.49
N ILE A 371 8.34 -37.48 -22.85
CA ILE A 371 7.02 -37.26 -22.24
C ILE A 371 7.04 -37.78 -20.82
N GLY A 372 6.89 -36.92 -19.82
CA GLY A 372 6.97 -37.40 -18.44
C GLY A 372 7.19 -36.34 -17.37
N ILE A 373 7.59 -36.83 -16.19
CA ILE A 373 7.93 -35.99 -15.04
C ILE A 373 9.34 -36.32 -14.57
N GLY A 374 10.19 -35.30 -14.43
CA GLY A 374 11.53 -35.45 -13.85
C GLY A 374 12.49 -36.26 -14.73
N GLN A 375 12.30 -36.25 -16.05
CA GLN A 375 13.14 -36.98 -17.00
C GLN A 375 14.42 -36.19 -17.33
N SER A 376 15.54 -36.88 -17.54
CA SER A 376 16.77 -36.30 -18.08
C SER A 376 17.34 -37.13 -19.23
N GLY A 377 17.99 -36.48 -20.20
CA GLY A 377 18.47 -37.14 -21.41
C GLY A 377 17.42 -37.24 -22.53
N PHE A 378 17.59 -38.19 -23.45
CA PHE A 378 16.89 -38.23 -24.73
C PHE A 378 15.81 -39.32 -24.79
N GLY A 379 14.65 -39.09 -25.42
CA GLY A 379 13.74 -40.18 -25.80
C GLY A 379 12.93 -40.84 -24.68
N ASN A 380 12.97 -40.30 -23.45
CA ASN A 380 12.41 -40.97 -22.28
C ASN A 380 10.89 -40.73 -22.12
N ILE A 381 10.15 -41.78 -21.75
CA ILE A 381 8.71 -41.71 -21.45
C ILE A 381 8.42 -42.25 -20.05
N GLY A 382 7.71 -41.48 -19.22
CA GLY A 382 7.28 -41.89 -17.88
C GLY A 382 7.77 -40.96 -16.76
N LEU A 383 8.39 -41.49 -15.70
CA LEU A 383 8.70 -40.72 -14.48
C LEU A 383 10.13 -40.97 -13.99
N GLY A 384 10.91 -39.92 -13.68
CA GLY A 384 12.26 -40.04 -13.10
C GLY A 384 13.30 -40.84 -13.90
N ASN A 385 13.11 -41.05 -15.20
CA ASN A 385 14.06 -41.74 -16.06
C ASN A 385 15.23 -40.83 -16.47
N SER A 386 16.43 -41.40 -16.54
CA SER A 386 17.65 -40.72 -16.99
C SER A 386 18.34 -41.49 -18.11
N GLY A 387 18.94 -40.79 -19.07
CA GLY A 387 19.64 -41.42 -20.19
C GLY A 387 18.82 -41.46 -21.47
N ASN A 388 18.82 -42.55 -22.22
CA ASN A 388 18.31 -42.60 -23.60
C ASN A 388 17.20 -43.64 -23.83
N GLY A 389 15.99 -43.19 -24.16
CA GLY A 389 14.95 -44.04 -24.72
C GLY A 389 14.30 -44.98 -23.70
N ASN A 390 14.31 -44.64 -22.42
CA ASN A 390 13.75 -45.45 -21.35
C ASN A 390 12.23 -45.24 -21.22
N PHE A 391 11.51 -46.31 -20.90
CA PHE A 391 10.06 -46.31 -20.71
C PHE A 391 9.69 -46.80 -19.31
N GLY A 392 8.89 -46.03 -18.58
CA GLY A 392 8.40 -46.39 -17.24
C GLY A 392 8.94 -45.47 -16.16
N VAL A 393 9.38 -46.01 -15.02
CA VAL A 393 9.69 -45.22 -13.82
C VAL A 393 11.11 -45.46 -13.33
N GLY A 394 11.88 -44.40 -13.08
CA GLY A 394 13.15 -44.45 -12.36
C GLY A 394 14.27 -45.21 -13.08
N ASN A 395 14.16 -45.45 -14.38
CA ASN A 395 15.18 -46.18 -15.13
C ASN A 395 16.38 -45.27 -15.46
N SER A 396 17.59 -45.81 -15.44
CA SER A 396 18.81 -45.08 -15.76
C SER A 396 19.66 -45.82 -16.79
N GLY A 397 20.03 -45.17 -17.88
CA GLY A 397 20.81 -45.82 -18.94
C GLY A 397 20.08 -45.76 -20.27
N ALA A 398 20.03 -46.85 -21.03
CA ALA A 398 19.45 -46.82 -22.37
C ALA A 398 18.49 -47.98 -22.69
N LEU A 399 17.33 -47.62 -23.24
CA LEU A 399 16.31 -48.55 -23.72
C LEU A 399 15.80 -49.52 -22.64
N ASP A 400 15.72 -49.07 -21.40
CA ASP A 400 15.14 -49.85 -20.31
C ASP A 400 13.62 -49.67 -20.23
N THR A 401 12.88 -50.75 -19.99
CA THR A 401 11.42 -50.77 -19.85
C THR A 401 10.99 -51.27 -18.48
N GLY A 402 10.22 -50.49 -17.74
CA GLY A 402 9.64 -50.87 -16.45
C GLY A 402 10.07 -49.95 -15.33
N PHE A 403 10.53 -50.50 -14.20
CA PHE A 403 10.76 -49.77 -12.95
C PHE A 403 12.19 -49.92 -12.46
N PHE A 404 12.88 -48.81 -12.19
CA PHE A 404 14.17 -48.76 -11.49
C PHE A 404 15.27 -49.62 -12.10
N ASN A 405 15.24 -49.85 -13.41
CA ASN A 405 16.31 -50.57 -14.08
C ASN A 405 17.51 -49.65 -14.32
N ALA A 406 18.72 -50.21 -14.34
CA ALA A 406 19.95 -49.49 -14.59
C ALA A 406 20.81 -50.21 -15.64
N GLY A 407 21.19 -49.53 -16.73
CA GLY A 407 22.12 -50.05 -17.72
C GLY A 407 21.56 -49.99 -19.13
N GLN A 408 21.45 -51.13 -19.82
CA GLN A 408 20.91 -51.18 -21.17
C GLN A 408 19.95 -52.34 -21.37
N VAL A 409 18.88 -52.06 -22.11
CA VAL A 409 17.99 -53.08 -22.67
C VAL A 409 17.35 -53.97 -21.59
N ASN A 410 17.06 -53.46 -20.38
CA ASN A 410 16.41 -54.25 -19.34
C ASN A 410 14.88 -54.13 -19.38
N THR A 411 14.16 -55.20 -19.08
CA THR A 411 12.70 -55.22 -18.94
C THR A 411 12.29 -55.73 -17.56
N GLY A 412 11.45 -54.98 -16.85
CA GLY A 412 10.87 -55.38 -15.56
C GLY A 412 11.27 -54.44 -14.44
N TRP A 413 11.67 -54.97 -13.28
CA TRP A 413 11.91 -54.19 -12.06
C TRP A 413 13.32 -54.35 -11.52
N GLY A 414 14.04 -53.25 -11.29
CA GLY A 414 15.28 -53.24 -10.51
C GLY A 414 16.43 -54.01 -11.14
N ASN A 415 16.42 -54.24 -12.46
CA ASN A 415 17.50 -54.97 -13.12
C ASN A 415 18.69 -54.05 -13.40
N GLY A 416 19.91 -54.58 -13.27
CA GLY A 416 21.18 -53.88 -13.49
C GLY A 416 22.04 -54.53 -14.58
N GLY A 417 22.71 -53.72 -15.41
CA GLY A 417 23.62 -54.20 -16.46
C GLY A 417 22.98 -54.24 -17.84
N GLY A 418 23.25 -55.29 -18.61
CA GLY A 418 22.63 -55.47 -19.93
C GLY A 418 23.32 -54.76 -21.10
N THR A 419 24.63 -54.55 -20.99
CA THR A 419 25.50 -53.85 -21.96
C THR A 419 25.51 -54.50 -23.36
N SER A 420 26.59 -54.43 -24.15
CA SER A 420 26.69 -55.03 -25.50
C SER A 420 26.42 -56.54 -25.57
N LEU A 421 26.17 -57.20 -24.45
CA LEU A 421 25.83 -58.61 -24.34
C LEU A 421 24.32 -58.88 -24.11
N GLY A 422 23.44 -57.88 -24.13
CA GLY A 422 21.99 -58.04 -24.04
C GLY A 422 21.44 -57.91 -22.61
N GLY A 423 20.25 -57.33 -22.48
CA GLY A 423 19.68 -56.96 -21.18
C GLY A 423 18.85 -58.04 -20.49
N ASN A 424 18.40 -57.75 -19.29
CA ASN A 424 17.74 -58.69 -18.39
C ASN A 424 16.22 -58.55 -18.41
N THR A 425 15.50 -59.64 -18.15
CA THR A 425 14.03 -59.68 -18.04
C THR A 425 13.59 -60.18 -16.68
N GLY A 426 12.75 -59.44 -15.99
CA GLY A 426 12.16 -59.84 -14.70
C GLY A 426 12.54 -58.91 -13.57
N PHE A 427 12.93 -59.45 -12.42
CA PHE A 427 13.08 -58.69 -11.17
C PHE A 427 14.51 -58.81 -10.60
N TRP A 428 15.15 -57.69 -10.28
CA TRP A 428 16.39 -57.63 -9.51
C TRP A 428 17.56 -58.45 -10.09
N ASN A 429 17.62 -58.61 -11.41
CA ASN A 429 18.73 -59.33 -12.04
C ASN A 429 19.91 -58.38 -12.28
N SER A 430 21.14 -58.85 -12.13
CA SER A 430 22.36 -58.09 -12.41
C SER A 430 23.26 -58.81 -13.44
N GLY A 431 23.94 -58.06 -14.29
CA GLY A 431 24.79 -58.63 -15.36
C GLY A 431 24.07 -58.64 -16.70
N ASN A 432 24.19 -59.71 -17.50
CA ASN A 432 23.70 -59.74 -18.88
C ASN A 432 22.76 -60.91 -19.16
N THR A 433 21.73 -60.67 -19.98
CA THR A 433 20.83 -61.68 -20.51
C THR A 433 20.20 -62.63 -19.47
N ASN A 434 19.83 -62.14 -18.28
CA ASN A 434 19.17 -62.96 -17.26
C ASN A 434 17.65 -62.87 -17.36
N THR A 435 16.95 -63.99 -17.17
CA THR A 435 15.49 -64.08 -17.09
C THR A 435 15.06 -64.61 -15.73
N GLY A 436 14.12 -63.94 -15.07
CA GLY A 436 13.53 -64.39 -13.80
C GLY A 436 13.80 -63.41 -12.66
N TRP A 437 14.13 -63.91 -11.46
CA TRP A 437 14.26 -63.07 -10.26
C TRP A 437 15.63 -63.24 -9.59
N GLY A 438 16.36 -62.14 -9.38
CA GLY A 438 17.47 -62.10 -8.44
C GLY A 438 18.72 -62.80 -8.96
N ASN A 439 18.83 -63.00 -10.26
CA ASN A 439 19.98 -63.67 -10.86
C ASN A 439 21.14 -62.68 -11.04
N SER A 440 22.39 -63.16 -10.93
CA SER A 440 23.60 -62.36 -11.16
C SER A 440 24.58 -63.07 -12.09
N GLY A 441 25.24 -62.31 -12.96
CA GLY A 441 26.17 -62.85 -13.97
C GLY A 441 25.57 -62.86 -15.37
N SER A 442 25.87 -63.87 -16.20
CA SER A 442 25.46 -63.90 -17.61
C SER A 442 24.62 -65.13 -17.97
N THR A 443 23.48 -64.92 -18.64
CA THR A 443 22.60 -65.94 -19.24
C THR A 443 21.94 -66.92 -18.26
N ASN A 444 21.26 -66.45 -17.21
CA ASN A 444 20.53 -67.30 -16.25
C ASN A 444 18.99 -67.31 -16.48
N THR A 445 18.29 -68.41 -16.20
CA THR A 445 16.81 -68.55 -16.24
C THR A 445 16.29 -69.30 -15.02
N GLY A 446 15.72 -68.59 -14.06
CA GLY A 446 15.28 -69.14 -12.78
C GLY A 446 15.22 -68.06 -11.72
N LEU A 447 15.34 -68.45 -10.44
CA LEU A 447 15.38 -67.53 -9.32
C LEU A 447 16.72 -67.69 -8.58
N TRP A 448 17.38 -66.58 -8.25
CA TRP A 448 18.59 -66.51 -7.40
C TRP A 448 19.80 -67.31 -7.90
N ASN A 449 20.05 -67.32 -9.21
CA ASN A 449 21.23 -67.96 -9.79
C ASN A 449 22.44 -67.01 -9.80
N PHE A 450 23.66 -67.55 -9.66
CA PHE A 450 24.91 -66.78 -9.67
C PHE A 450 25.89 -67.42 -10.67
N GLY A 451 26.55 -66.62 -11.52
CA GLY A 451 27.56 -67.13 -12.47
C GLY A 451 27.12 -67.05 -13.94
N SER A 452 27.70 -67.89 -14.81
CA SER A 452 27.50 -67.82 -16.27
C SER A 452 26.79 -69.07 -16.79
N LEU A 453 25.50 -68.95 -17.13
CA LEU A 453 24.60 -69.97 -17.72
C LEU A 453 23.90 -70.92 -16.71
N ASN A 454 22.79 -70.50 -16.08
CA ASN A 454 22.06 -71.35 -15.10
C ASN A 454 20.54 -71.44 -15.32
N THR A 455 20.03 -72.66 -15.53
CA THR A 455 18.59 -72.95 -15.77
C THR A 455 17.97 -73.72 -14.60
N GLY A 456 16.95 -73.18 -13.93
CA GLY A 456 16.33 -73.76 -12.72
C GLY A 456 16.49 -72.87 -11.48
N VAL A 457 15.75 -73.14 -10.38
CA VAL A 457 15.76 -72.33 -9.16
C VAL A 457 17.00 -72.63 -8.29
N GLY A 458 17.82 -71.62 -7.99
CA GLY A 458 18.97 -71.72 -7.07
C GLY A 458 20.17 -72.52 -7.58
N SER A 459 20.35 -72.62 -8.90
CA SER A 459 21.48 -73.34 -9.51
C SER A 459 22.79 -72.56 -9.34
N VAL A 460 23.80 -73.23 -8.80
CA VAL A 460 25.18 -72.72 -8.64
C VAL A 460 26.17 -73.38 -9.61
N THR A 461 25.70 -74.25 -10.51
CA THR A 461 26.53 -74.96 -11.49
C THR A 461 26.01 -74.73 -12.90
N ASP A 462 26.91 -74.30 -13.79
CA ASP A 462 26.57 -73.97 -15.17
C ASP A 462 26.12 -75.22 -15.95
N GLN A 463 24.97 -75.13 -16.63
CA GLN A 463 24.45 -76.24 -17.43
C GLN A 463 25.13 -76.25 -18.82
N PRO A 464 25.36 -77.43 -19.43
CA PRO A 464 25.94 -77.48 -20.77
C PRO A 464 24.95 -76.96 -21.82
N GLY A 465 25.41 -76.06 -22.69
CA GLY A 465 24.65 -75.62 -23.85
C GLY A 465 24.89 -74.17 -24.24
N PRO A 466 24.34 -73.73 -25.39
CA PRO A 466 24.48 -72.36 -25.85
C PRO A 466 23.50 -71.39 -25.19
N ASN A 467 22.43 -71.87 -24.54
CA ASN A 467 21.31 -71.07 -24.01
C ASN A 467 20.83 -71.64 -22.68
N SER A 468 20.25 -70.77 -21.84
CA SER A 468 19.52 -71.14 -20.62
C SER A 468 18.01 -71.09 -20.88
N GLY A 469 17.24 -71.97 -20.23
CA GLY A 469 15.78 -72.05 -20.40
C GLY A 469 15.36 -72.99 -21.55
N PHE A 470 14.20 -72.73 -22.17
CA PHE A 470 13.55 -73.67 -23.09
C PHE A 470 13.25 -73.05 -24.46
N GLY A 471 13.49 -73.81 -25.53
CA GLY A 471 13.05 -73.45 -26.88
C GLY A 471 13.77 -72.27 -27.52
N ASN A 472 14.92 -71.84 -26.97
CA ASN A 472 15.69 -70.72 -27.52
C ASN A 472 16.55 -71.18 -28.73
N THR A 473 16.60 -70.37 -29.80
CA THR A 473 17.50 -70.56 -30.95
C THR A 473 18.53 -69.43 -31.03
N GLY A 474 19.73 -69.74 -31.53
CA GLY A 474 20.91 -68.87 -31.44
C GLY A 474 21.78 -69.20 -30.22
N THR A 475 22.56 -68.22 -29.74
CA THR A 475 23.55 -68.36 -28.67
C THR A 475 23.40 -67.27 -27.60
N GLY A 476 23.65 -67.63 -26.34
CA GLY A 476 23.67 -66.73 -25.20
C GLY A 476 22.30 -66.23 -24.74
N SER A 477 21.20 -66.89 -25.14
CA SER A 477 19.83 -66.50 -24.77
C SER A 477 19.35 -67.18 -23.49
N SER A 478 18.46 -66.51 -22.75
CA SER A 478 17.82 -67.02 -21.54
C SER A 478 16.29 -66.89 -21.63
N GLY A 479 15.54 -67.67 -20.86
CA GLY A 479 14.08 -67.62 -20.84
C GLY A 479 13.46 -68.63 -21.80
N PHE A 480 12.40 -68.22 -22.51
CA PHE A 480 11.54 -69.14 -23.24
C PHE A 480 11.32 -68.69 -24.68
N PHE A 481 11.57 -69.59 -25.63
CA PHE A 481 11.22 -69.43 -27.04
C PHE A 481 11.75 -68.17 -27.72
N ASN A 482 12.93 -67.69 -27.32
CA ASN A 482 13.60 -66.58 -28.00
C ASN A 482 14.33 -67.09 -29.24
N THR A 483 14.17 -66.41 -30.37
CA THR A 483 14.73 -66.83 -31.65
C THR A 483 15.59 -65.76 -32.29
N ALA A 484 16.81 -66.11 -32.71
CA ALA A 484 17.67 -65.22 -33.48
C ALA A 484 18.40 -66.00 -34.58
N SER A 485 18.51 -65.41 -35.78
CA SER A 485 19.21 -66.05 -36.90
C SER A 485 19.67 -65.06 -37.99
N GLY A 486 20.74 -65.46 -38.68
CA GLY A 486 21.20 -64.84 -39.93
C GLY A 486 22.32 -63.82 -39.78
N GLY A 487 22.80 -63.59 -38.56
CA GLY A 487 23.83 -62.64 -38.22
C GLY A 487 25.20 -63.29 -38.17
N THR A 488 26.20 -62.60 -38.71
CA THR A 488 27.57 -63.13 -38.78
C THR A 488 28.38 -62.93 -37.50
N LEU A 489 28.08 -61.90 -36.70
CA LEU A 489 28.81 -61.54 -35.48
C LEU A 489 28.10 -62.02 -34.20
N PHE A 490 26.77 -61.95 -34.15
CA PHE A 490 25.98 -62.48 -33.04
C PHE A 490 24.56 -62.81 -33.48
N ASP A 491 24.04 -63.95 -33.01
CA ASP A 491 22.67 -64.38 -33.15
C ASP A 491 22.17 -64.90 -31.79
N GLY A 492 21.46 -64.06 -31.04
CA GLY A 492 20.91 -64.42 -29.73
C GLY A 492 21.10 -63.31 -28.69
N ARG A 493 21.59 -63.64 -27.48
CA ARG A 493 21.72 -62.69 -26.36
C ARG A 493 20.38 -62.08 -25.93
N SER A 494 19.31 -62.85 -26.03
CA SER A 494 17.96 -62.41 -25.70
C SER A 494 17.50 -63.01 -24.38
N SER A 495 16.90 -62.20 -23.52
CA SER A 495 16.23 -62.65 -22.29
C SER A 495 14.71 -62.51 -22.43
N GLY A 496 13.97 -63.24 -21.61
CA GLY A 496 12.52 -63.15 -21.53
C GLY A 496 11.80 -64.20 -22.38
N PHE A 497 10.70 -63.81 -23.01
CA PHE A 497 9.73 -64.74 -23.58
C PHE A 497 9.37 -64.37 -25.02
N PHE A 498 9.50 -65.34 -25.93
CA PHE A 498 9.02 -65.24 -27.31
C PHE A 498 9.58 -64.03 -28.10
N ASN A 499 10.80 -63.60 -27.80
CA ASN A 499 11.42 -62.51 -28.56
C ASN A 499 12.08 -63.06 -29.83
N SER A 500 11.92 -62.38 -30.96
CA SER A 500 12.46 -62.78 -32.26
C SER A 500 13.35 -61.69 -32.86
N ALA A 501 14.48 -62.06 -33.45
CA ALA A 501 15.34 -61.14 -34.21
C ALA A 501 15.82 -61.78 -35.52
N SER A 502 15.65 -61.08 -36.64
CA SER A 502 16.15 -61.54 -37.93
C SER A 502 16.33 -60.40 -38.94
N GLY A 503 17.05 -60.68 -40.03
CA GLY A 503 17.21 -59.76 -41.17
C GLY A 503 18.47 -58.89 -41.16
N GLY A 504 19.19 -58.82 -40.03
CA GLY A 504 20.50 -58.17 -39.95
C GLY A 504 21.62 -59.07 -40.48
N SER A 505 22.46 -58.53 -41.36
CA SER A 505 23.63 -59.23 -41.92
C SER A 505 24.79 -59.39 -40.92
N ILE A 506 24.90 -58.47 -39.95
CA ILE A 506 25.95 -58.46 -38.94
C ILE A 506 25.47 -59.07 -37.63
N GLY A 507 24.27 -58.74 -37.14
CA GLY A 507 23.81 -59.36 -35.88
C GLY A 507 22.33 -59.20 -35.58
N ASN A 508 21.77 -60.22 -34.94
CA ASN A 508 20.36 -60.33 -34.58
C ASN A 508 20.22 -60.72 -33.11
N GLY A 509 19.47 -59.94 -32.33
CA GLY A 509 19.14 -60.27 -30.94
C GLY A 509 19.36 -59.12 -29.96
N GLN A 510 19.96 -59.37 -28.79
CA GLN A 510 20.05 -58.38 -27.69
C GLN A 510 18.66 -57.82 -27.35
N LEU A 511 17.75 -58.72 -27.03
CA LEU A 511 16.36 -58.43 -26.69
C LEU A 511 16.13 -58.67 -25.20
N SER A 512 15.18 -57.96 -24.61
CA SER A 512 14.60 -58.36 -23.32
C SER A 512 13.08 -58.16 -23.34
N GLY A 513 12.37 -58.81 -22.43
CA GLY A 513 10.94 -58.67 -22.26
C GLY A 513 10.16 -59.76 -22.97
N PHE A 514 9.02 -59.38 -23.56
CA PHE A 514 7.98 -60.31 -23.96
C PHE A 514 7.51 -60.01 -25.38
N PHE A 515 7.56 -61.01 -26.25
CA PHE A 515 7.00 -60.97 -27.61
C PHE A 515 7.55 -59.85 -28.49
N ASN A 516 8.79 -59.41 -28.26
CA ASN A 516 9.40 -58.36 -29.08
C ASN A 516 9.96 -58.94 -30.38
N THR A 517 9.85 -58.19 -31.47
CA THR A 517 10.35 -58.55 -32.80
C THR A 517 11.36 -57.51 -33.29
N ALA A 518 12.64 -57.84 -33.25
CA ALA A 518 13.68 -57.00 -33.82
C ALA A 518 13.80 -57.20 -35.34
N VAL A 519 13.79 -56.08 -36.07
CA VAL A 519 14.03 -55.99 -37.51
C VAL A 519 15.08 -54.91 -37.80
N THR A 520 15.65 -54.91 -39.00
CA THR A 520 16.55 -53.82 -39.43
C THR A 520 15.77 -52.54 -39.69
N SER A 521 16.47 -51.40 -39.66
CA SER A 521 15.91 -50.10 -40.01
C SER A 521 16.85 -49.35 -40.93
N ALA A 522 16.37 -48.29 -41.60
CA ALA A 522 17.23 -47.46 -42.45
C ALA A 522 18.45 -46.90 -41.68
N ALA A 523 18.28 -46.59 -40.39
CA ALA A 523 19.36 -46.10 -39.52
C ALA A 523 20.28 -47.21 -38.98
N SER A 524 19.91 -48.49 -39.13
CA SER A 524 20.71 -49.64 -38.71
C SER A 524 20.42 -50.82 -39.64
N PRO A 525 20.90 -50.77 -40.90
CA PRO A 525 20.51 -51.73 -41.94
C PRO A 525 21.13 -53.12 -41.74
N ASN A 526 22.21 -53.22 -40.96
CA ASN A 526 22.98 -54.46 -40.79
C ASN A 526 22.70 -55.19 -39.47
N THR A 527 21.92 -54.62 -38.56
CA THR A 527 21.65 -55.21 -37.24
C THR A 527 20.17 -55.15 -36.93
N ALA A 528 19.60 -56.20 -36.37
CA ALA A 528 18.23 -56.23 -35.82
C ALA A 528 18.32 -56.48 -34.31
N ASN A 529 18.35 -55.41 -33.50
CA ASN A 529 18.67 -55.52 -32.08
C ASN A 529 18.13 -54.40 -31.18
N LEU A 530 18.40 -54.55 -29.87
CA LEU A 530 18.15 -53.57 -28.81
C LEU A 530 16.67 -53.22 -28.66
N VAL A 531 15.83 -54.24 -28.50
CA VAL A 531 14.40 -54.04 -28.25
C VAL A 531 14.01 -54.58 -26.87
N THR A 532 13.28 -53.78 -26.09
CA THR A 532 12.83 -54.13 -24.74
C THR A 532 11.37 -53.88 -24.51
N GLY A 533 10.80 -54.56 -23.52
CA GLY A 533 9.45 -54.32 -23.05
C GLY A 533 8.47 -55.38 -23.56
N LEU A 534 7.31 -54.96 -24.07
CA LEU A 534 6.25 -55.87 -24.49
C LEU A 534 5.77 -55.53 -25.90
N LEU A 535 5.77 -56.54 -26.78
CA LEU A 535 5.15 -56.46 -28.11
C LEU A 535 5.69 -55.30 -28.96
N ASN A 536 6.98 -55.01 -28.85
CA ASN A 536 7.63 -54.01 -29.67
C ASN A 536 8.18 -54.65 -30.95
N THR A 537 8.03 -53.95 -32.07
CA THR A 537 8.59 -54.33 -33.37
C THR A 537 9.46 -53.20 -33.89
N GLY A 538 10.70 -53.48 -34.25
CA GLY A 538 11.61 -52.47 -34.80
C GLY A 538 13.06 -52.67 -34.42
N ASN A 539 13.79 -51.56 -34.29
CA ASN A 539 15.19 -51.52 -33.92
C ASN A 539 15.42 -50.40 -32.89
N ARG A 540 16.13 -50.66 -31.79
CA ARG A 540 16.37 -49.65 -30.73
C ARG A 540 15.07 -49.06 -30.17
N VAL A 541 14.16 -49.95 -29.76
CA VAL A 541 12.81 -49.60 -29.25
C VAL A 541 12.64 -50.10 -27.83
N ALA A 542 12.08 -49.28 -26.96
CA ALA A 542 11.67 -49.67 -25.61
C ALA A 542 10.18 -49.37 -25.42
N GLY A 543 9.59 -49.89 -24.35
CA GLY A 543 8.23 -49.61 -23.93
C GLY A 543 7.26 -50.71 -24.32
N LEU A 544 6.05 -50.31 -24.71
CA LEU A 544 4.96 -51.24 -25.02
C LEU A 544 4.43 -50.94 -26.42
N PHE A 545 4.14 -51.99 -27.21
CA PHE A 545 3.47 -51.87 -28.51
C PHE A 545 4.14 -50.93 -29.51
N SER A 546 5.46 -50.78 -29.42
CA SER A 546 6.26 -49.85 -30.24
C SER A 546 5.85 -48.38 -30.10
N ILE A 547 5.16 -47.99 -29.03
CA ILE A 547 4.60 -46.64 -28.86
C ILE A 547 5.67 -45.55 -28.88
N VAL A 548 6.87 -45.84 -28.36
CA VAL A 548 8.02 -44.93 -28.41
C VAL A 548 8.43 -44.65 -29.86
N SER A 549 8.38 -45.66 -30.74
CA SER A 549 8.68 -45.49 -32.16
C SER A 549 7.60 -44.68 -32.87
N LEU A 550 6.33 -44.89 -32.53
CA LEU A 550 5.22 -44.13 -33.11
C LEU A 550 5.30 -42.65 -32.74
N LEU A 551 5.61 -42.34 -31.48
CA LEU A 551 5.79 -40.96 -31.02
C LEU A 551 6.95 -40.25 -31.74
N ARG A 552 8.05 -40.94 -32.00
CA ARG A 552 9.16 -40.38 -32.80
C ARG A 552 8.75 -40.05 -34.23
N GLN A 553 7.83 -40.82 -34.82
CA GLN A 553 7.33 -40.56 -36.19
C GLN A 553 6.29 -39.42 -36.22
N LEU A 554 5.46 -39.31 -35.19
CA LEU A 554 4.48 -38.22 -35.08
C LEU A 554 5.12 -36.86 -34.76
N ALA A 555 6.34 -36.87 -34.21
CA ALA A 555 7.10 -35.68 -33.88
C ALA A 555 8.08 -35.23 -34.98
N ALA A 556 8.32 -36.08 -36.01
CA ALA A 556 9.21 -35.81 -37.13
C ALA A 556 8.57 -34.87 -38.15
#